data_AF-A0A5K9RV36-F1
#
_entry.id   AF-A0A5K9RV36-F1
#
_cell.length_a   1.000
_cell.length_b   1.000
_cell.length_c   1.000
_cell.angle_alpha   90.00
_cell.angle_beta   90.00
_cell.angle_gamma   90.00
#
_symmetry.space_group_name_H-M   'P 1'
#
loop_
_entity.id
_entity.type
_entity.pdbx_description
1 polymer ?
#
loop_
_entity_poly.entity_id
_entity_poly.type
_entity_poly.pdbx_seq_one_letter_code
_entity_poly.pdbx_strand_id
1 'polypeptide(L)'
;AVNNLYASENLVTEIENIHAFPKLQNLELGWNALTNVVMDQVTAEKLPLLRTMDVRGNNLIKINIQDQPKLWTFECDTGSSSELTEVTLKNLPTLIVAGNGSSAYQNDIVFSSTPGLSKVILENLPSISSSVRLDRCAIEELVINNLPKVSMVNIS
;
A
#
# COMPACT_ATOMS: atom_id res chain seq x y z
N ALA A 1 -11.81 17.18 15.75
CA ALA A 1 -11.03 15.93 15.68
C ALA A 1 -10.37 15.88 14.31
N VAL A 2 -9.10 15.50 14.24
CA VAL A 2 -8.34 15.45 12.99
C VAL A 2 -8.83 14.24 12.17
N ASN A 3 -9.32 14.51 10.96
CA ASN A 3 -9.73 13.48 9.99
C ASN A 3 -8.76 13.37 8.81
N ASN A 4 -7.98 14.42 8.55
CA ASN A 4 -6.97 14.46 7.49
C ASN A 4 -5.67 14.96 8.12
N LEU A 5 -4.57 14.26 7.87
CA LEU A 5 -3.23 14.68 8.26
C LEU A 5 -2.40 14.87 6.99
N TYR A 6 -1.99 16.13 6.76
CA TYR A 6 -1.12 16.52 5.66
C TYR A 6 0.29 16.75 6.21
N ALA A 7 1.21 15.84 5.91
CA ALA A 7 2.59 15.87 6.35
C ALA A 7 3.56 15.63 5.18
N SER A 8 3.13 15.94 3.96
CA SER A 8 3.98 15.85 2.77
C SER A 8 5.11 16.89 2.79
N GLU A 9 6.19 16.63 2.06
CA GLU A 9 7.36 17.53 1.94
C GLU A 9 8.05 17.83 3.28
N ASN A 10 8.26 16.78 4.07
CA ASN A 10 8.94 16.84 5.36
C ASN A 10 10.12 15.86 5.39
N LEU A 11 10.67 15.63 6.59
CA LEU A 11 11.74 14.67 6.84
C LEU A 11 11.25 13.50 7.71
N VAL A 12 9.97 13.12 7.58
CA VAL A 12 9.40 12.03 8.36
C VAL A 12 10.07 10.72 7.96
N THR A 13 10.63 10.02 8.94
CA THR A 13 11.32 8.73 8.75
C THR A 13 10.50 7.55 9.26
N GLU A 14 9.47 7.80 10.07
CA GLU A 14 8.64 6.77 10.70
C GLU A 14 7.21 7.26 10.96
N ILE A 15 6.26 6.32 11.00
CA ILE A 15 4.85 6.58 11.33
C ILE A 15 4.61 6.16 12.78
N GLU A 16 4.97 7.04 13.71
CA GLU A 16 4.74 6.83 15.14
C GLU A 16 3.64 7.73 15.69
N ASN A 17 3.10 7.36 16.87
CA ASN A 17 2.15 8.17 17.63
C ASN A 17 0.86 8.60 16.90
N ILE A 18 0.55 7.99 15.76
CA ILE A 18 -0.62 8.29 14.92
C ILE A 18 -1.97 8.03 15.65
N HIS A 19 -1.95 7.27 16.75
CA HIS A 19 -3.09 7.05 17.65
C HIS A 19 -3.63 8.33 18.31
N ALA A 20 -2.87 9.44 18.27
CA ALA A 20 -3.37 10.76 18.66
C ALA A 20 -4.57 11.22 17.79
N PHE A 21 -4.78 10.59 16.63
CA PHE A 21 -5.82 10.93 15.66
C PHE A 21 -6.76 9.74 15.40
N PRO A 22 -7.59 9.29 16.37
CA PRO A 22 -8.42 8.10 16.23
C PRO A 22 -9.54 8.22 15.18
N LYS A 23 -9.78 9.43 14.66
CA LYS A 23 -10.75 9.69 13.57
C LYS A 23 -10.10 9.92 12.21
N LEU A 24 -8.78 9.71 12.10
CA LEU A 24 -8.04 9.91 10.87
C LEU A 24 -8.59 9.01 9.75
N GLN A 25 -8.82 9.60 8.59
CA GLN A 25 -9.31 8.96 7.38
C GLN A 25 -8.33 9.12 6.23
N ASN A 26 -7.66 10.27 6.13
CA ASN A 26 -6.64 10.53 5.12
C ASN A 26 -5.27 10.79 5.76
N LEU A 27 -4.24 10.11 5.28
CA LEU A 27 -2.86 10.29 5.71
C LEU A 27 -1.96 10.55 4.49
N GLU A 28 -1.45 11.78 4.38
CA GLU A 28 -0.61 12.23 3.27
C GLU A 28 0.81 12.40 3.81
N LEU A 29 1.70 11.52 3.38
CA LEU A 29 3.11 11.46 3.79
C LEU A 29 4.03 11.52 2.56
N GLY A 30 3.56 12.15 1.48
CA GLY A 30 4.32 12.25 0.24
C GLY A 30 5.64 13.03 0.42
N TRP A 31 6.68 12.73 -0.34
CA TRP A 31 7.96 13.47 -0.30
C TRP A 31 8.55 13.55 1.10
N ASN A 32 8.87 12.39 1.67
CA ASN A 32 9.46 12.22 3.00
C ASN A 32 10.66 11.26 2.92
N ALA A 33 11.12 10.74 4.06
CA ALA A 33 12.26 9.82 4.14
C ALA A 33 11.87 8.45 4.73
N LEU A 34 10.62 8.04 4.58
CA LEU A 34 10.17 6.72 5.00
C LEU A 34 10.92 5.63 4.21
N THR A 35 11.38 4.62 4.93
CA THR A 35 11.97 3.41 4.33
C THR A 35 11.03 2.21 4.42
N ASN A 36 10.07 2.26 5.33
CA ASN A 36 9.15 1.17 5.60
C ASN A 36 7.75 1.72 5.90
N VAL A 37 6.72 1.00 5.45
CA VAL A 37 5.34 1.17 5.92
C VAL A 37 4.90 -0.14 6.55
N VAL A 38 4.69 -0.13 7.86
CA VAL A 38 4.24 -1.31 8.63
C VAL A 38 2.96 -0.96 9.39
N MET A 39 1.86 -1.61 9.01
CA MET A 39 0.56 -1.51 9.63
C MET A 39 0.07 -2.91 9.93
N ASP A 40 -0.24 -3.19 11.19
CA ASP A 40 -0.77 -4.47 11.66
C ASP A 40 -2.11 -4.26 12.39
N GLN A 41 -2.61 -5.33 13.03
CA GLN A 41 -3.80 -5.26 13.87
C GLN A 41 -3.71 -4.17 14.95
N VAL A 42 -2.55 -3.98 15.59
CA VAL A 42 -2.38 -2.96 16.65
C VAL A 42 -2.54 -1.57 16.06
N THR A 43 -1.97 -1.30 14.88
CA THR A 43 -2.17 -0.02 14.21
C THR A 43 -3.60 0.14 13.68
N ALA A 44 -4.26 -0.94 13.26
CA ALA A 44 -5.65 -0.91 12.84
C ALA A 44 -6.62 -0.51 13.94
N GLU A 45 -6.40 -0.99 15.16
CA GLU A 45 -7.18 -0.60 16.34
C GLU A 45 -7.03 0.89 16.67
N LYS A 46 -5.86 1.47 16.38
CA LYS A 46 -5.55 2.89 16.58
C LYS A 46 -6.06 3.79 15.45
N LEU A 47 -6.15 3.26 14.23
CA LEU A 47 -6.62 3.96 13.03
C LEU A 47 -7.82 3.28 12.37
N PRO A 48 -8.92 3.02 13.10
CA PRO A 48 -10.02 2.19 12.61
C PRO A 48 -10.80 2.83 11.45
N LEU A 49 -10.54 4.11 11.16
CA LEU A 49 -11.20 4.89 10.13
C LEU A 49 -10.31 5.23 8.93
N LEU A 50 -9.04 4.79 8.89
CA LEU A 50 -8.13 5.13 7.81
C LEU A 50 -8.66 4.56 6.48
N ARG A 51 -8.76 5.43 5.47
CA ARG A 51 -9.28 5.13 4.14
C ARG A 51 -8.23 5.30 3.06
N THR A 52 -7.43 6.33 3.16
CA THR A 52 -6.46 6.70 2.13
C THR A 52 -5.11 6.98 2.78
N MET A 53 -4.08 6.48 2.12
CA MET A 53 -2.70 6.71 2.50
C MET A 53 -1.87 6.95 1.25
N ASP A 54 -1.17 8.07 1.20
CA ASP A 54 -0.20 8.40 0.16
C ASP A 54 1.20 8.51 0.78
N VAL A 55 2.11 7.70 0.29
CA VAL A 55 3.53 7.66 0.70
C VAL A 55 4.47 7.79 -0.52
N ARG A 56 4.00 8.36 -1.63
CA ARG A 56 4.85 8.66 -2.80
C ARG A 56 6.03 9.58 -2.45
N GLY A 57 7.10 9.58 -3.23
CA GLY A 57 8.30 10.38 -2.96
C GLY A 57 9.04 9.98 -1.68
N ASN A 58 9.00 8.70 -1.29
CA ASN A 58 9.74 8.14 -0.16
C ASN A 58 10.76 7.10 -0.65
N ASN A 59 11.66 6.66 0.23
CA ASN A 59 12.70 5.66 -0.09
C ASN A 59 12.28 4.26 0.37
N LEU A 60 11.06 3.85 0.01
CA LEU A 60 10.46 2.63 0.55
C LEU A 60 11.17 1.38 0.04
N ILE A 61 11.58 0.54 0.99
CA ILE A 61 12.15 -0.79 0.75
C ILE A 61 11.07 -1.86 1.02
N LYS A 62 10.20 -1.62 2.01
CA LYS A 62 9.19 -2.60 2.43
C LYS A 62 7.84 -1.97 2.73
N ILE A 63 6.81 -2.68 2.29
CA ILE A 63 5.41 -2.38 2.59
C ILE A 63 4.80 -3.63 3.22
N ASN A 64 4.22 -3.46 4.41
CA ASN A 64 3.49 -4.50 5.10
C ASN A 64 2.24 -3.90 5.74
N ILE A 65 1.11 -4.02 5.05
CA ILE A 65 -0.17 -3.46 5.50
C ILE A 65 -1.16 -4.58 5.71
N GLN A 66 -1.57 -4.76 6.96
CA GLN A 66 -2.47 -5.81 7.39
C GLN A 66 -3.61 -5.27 8.22
N ASP A 67 -4.74 -5.98 8.16
CA ASP A 67 -5.89 -5.83 9.05
C ASP A 67 -6.50 -4.43 9.10
N GLN A 68 -6.35 -3.63 8.03
CA GLN A 68 -6.97 -2.30 7.93
C GLN A 68 -8.37 -2.38 7.32
N PRO A 69 -9.44 -2.35 8.13
CA PRO A 69 -10.78 -2.71 7.67
C PRO A 69 -11.38 -1.70 6.69
N LYS A 70 -10.93 -0.44 6.72
CA LYS A 70 -11.48 0.66 5.91
C LYS A 70 -10.50 1.22 4.87
N LEU A 71 -9.28 0.68 4.80
CA LEU A 71 -8.29 1.15 3.84
C LEU A 71 -8.76 0.83 2.43
N TRP A 72 -9.00 1.88 1.68
CA TRP A 72 -9.62 1.88 0.35
C TRP A 72 -8.58 2.09 -0.74
N THR A 73 -7.61 2.97 -0.48
CA THR A 73 -6.52 3.31 -1.40
C THR A 73 -5.20 3.41 -0.64
N PHE A 74 -4.15 2.85 -1.24
CA PHE A 74 -2.77 3.02 -0.79
C PHE A 74 -1.88 3.38 -1.97
N GLU A 75 -1.23 4.54 -1.92
CA GLU A 75 -0.39 5.06 -2.99
C GLU A 75 1.08 5.09 -2.58
N CYS A 76 1.96 4.54 -3.41
CA CYS A 76 3.40 4.52 -3.20
C CYS A 76 4.14 4.54 -4.54
N ASP A 77 5.41 4.91 -4.56
CA ASP A 77 6.20 4.89 -5.78
C ASP A 77 6.51 3.46 -6.23
N THR A 78 6.34 3.22 -7.52
CA THR A 78 6.76 1.98 -8.21
C THR A 78 7.51 2.38 -9.47
N GLY A 79 8.07 1.38 -10.17
CA GLY A 79 8.82 1.64 -11.40
C GLY A 79 10.33 1.60 -11.18
N SER A 80 11.09 1.95 -12.22
CA SER A 80 12.53 1.61 -12.30
C SER A 80 13.41 2.29 -11.26
N SER A 81 12.91 3.35 -10.61
CA SER A 81 13.60 4.06 -9.53
C SER A 81 13.19 3.59 -8.13
N SER A 82 12.22 2.69 -8.01
CA SER A 82 11.73 2.20 -6.72
C SER A 82 12.71 1.20 -6.11
N GLU A 83 12.97 1.35 -4.81
CA GLU A 83 13.84 0.48 -4.01
C GLU A 83 13.06 -0.66 -3.32
N LEU A 84 11.76 -0.79 -3.61
CA LEU A 84 10.90 -1.78 -2.99
C LEU A 84 11.37 -3.20 -3.29
N THR A 85 11.54 -4.00 -2.24
CA THR A 85 11.90 -5.42 -2.31
C THR A 85 10.79 -6.34 -1.82
N GLU A 86 9.94 -5.84 -0.89
CA GLU A 86 8.87 -6.64 -0.28
C GLU A 86 7.54 -5.87 -0.20
N VAL A 87 6.46 -6.53 -0.61
CA VAL A 87 5.09 -6.05 -0.43
C VAL A 87 4.23 -7.14 0.21
N THR A 88 3.57 -6.81 1.32
CA THR A 88 2.53 -7.63 1.95
C THR A 88 1.27 -6.79 2.14
N LEU A 89 0.17 -7.25 1.54
CA LEU A 89 -1.17 -6.69 1.69
C LEU A 89 -2.11 -7.81 2.14
N LYS A 90 -2.62 -7.73 3.37
CA LYS A 90 -3.37 -8.83 3.99
C LYS A 90 -4.60 -8.35 4.74
N ASN A 91 -5.73 -9.05 4.57
CA ASN A 91 -6.97 -8.76 5.31
C ASN A 91 -7.44 -7.31 5.13
N LEU A 92 -7.50 -6.84 3.87
CA LEU A 92 -7.91 -5.48 3.52
C LEU A 92 -9.24 -5.55 2.74
N PRO A 93 -10.39 -5.71 3.44
CA PRO A 93 -11.67 -6.05 2.80
C PRO A 93 -12.22 -4.94 1.90
N THR A 94 -11.76 -3.71 2.07
CA THR A 94 -12.23 -2.53 1.32
C THR A 94 -11.21 -1.99 0.33
N LEU A 95 -9.99 -2.55 0.28
CA LEU A 95 -8.95 -2.07 -0.61
C LEU A 95 -9.36 -2.31 -2.07
N ILE A 96 -9.34 -1.25 -2.85
CA ILE A 96 -9.57 -1.31 -4.30
C ILE A 96 -8.32 -0.96 -5.09
N VAL A 97 -7.43 -0.11 -4.57
CA VAL A 97 -6.24 0.34 -5.33
C VAL A 97 -4.99 0.31 -4.44
N ALA A 98 -3.90 -0.25 -4.98
CA ALA A 98 -2.58 -0.19 -4.36
C ALA A 98 -1.46 0.00 -5.41
N GLY A 99 -0.51 0.91 -5.16
CA GLY A 99 0.66 1.13 -6.02
C GLY A 99 0.82 2.59 -6.48
N ASN A 100 1.31 2.80 -7.71
CA ASN A 100 1.74 4.12 -8.23
C ASN A 100 0.63 5.16 -8.50
N GLY A 101 -0.54 5.06 -7.87
CA GLY A 101 -1.57 6.11 -7.86
C GLY A 101 -2.06 6.64 -9.22
N SER A 102 -1.65 6.07 -10.36
CA SER A 102 -2.06 6.60 -11.66
C SER A 102 -3.54 6.28 -11.86
N SER A 103 -4.34 7.33 -11.93
CA SER A 103 -5.82 7.33 -12.04
C SER A 103 -6.37 6.53 -13.24
N ALA A 104 -5.52 6.00 -14.09
CA ALA A 104 -5.87 5.11 -15.20
C ALA A 104 -6.22 3.68 -14.75
N TYR A 105 -5.85 3.27 -13.53
CA TYR A 105 -5.97 1.91 -13.02
C TYR A 105 -6.91 1.83 -11.82
N GLN A 106 -8.20 2.08 -12.08
CA GLN A 106 -9.23 1.89 -11.06
C GLN A 106 -9.33 0.40 -10.70
N ASN A 107 -9.32 0.09 -9.41
CA ASN A 107 -9.49 -1.25 -8.85
C ASN A 107 -8.31 -2.24 -9.07
N ASP A 108 -7.10 -1.73 -9.31
CA ASP A 108 -5.89 -2.51 -9.60
C ASP A 108 -4.87 -2.52 -8.43
N ILE A 109 -4.06 -3.58 -8.38
CA ILE A 109 -2.78 -3.61 -7.68
C ILE A 109 -1.68 -3.46 -8.73
N VAL A 110 -0.88 -2.39 -8.67
CA VAL A 110 0.13 -2.09 -9.70
C VAL A 110 1.48 -1.83 -9.05
N PHE A 111 2.38 -2.81 -9.13
CA PHE A 111 3.79 -2.69 -8.77
C PHE A 111 4.73 -2.92 -9.95
N SER A 112 4.22 -2.84 -11.17
CA SER A 112 4.98 -3.04 -12.41
C SER A 112 6.26 -2.20 -12.46
N SER A 113 7.26 -2.73 -13.17
CA SER A 113 8.56 -2.12 -13.43
C SER A 113 9.38 -1.84 -12.17
N THR A 114 9.15 -2.57 -11.08
CA THR A 114 9.88 -2.43 -9.81
C THR A 114 10.95 -3.52 -9.73
N PRO A 115 12.19 -3.27 -10.19
CA PRO A 115 13.13 -4.35 -10.50
C PRO A 115 13.66 -5.07 -9.26
N GLY A 116 13.63 -4.42 -8.10
CA GLY A 116 14.03 -5.01 -6.81
C GLY A 116 12.94 -5.83 -6.14
N LEU A 117 11.68 -5.75 -6.58
CA LEU A 117 10.56 -6.40 -5.92
C LEU A 117 10.64 -7.90 -6.13
N SER A 118 10.97 -8.64 -5.06
CA SER A 118 11.17 -10.08 -5.07
C SER A 118 10.12 -10.85 -4.26
N LYS A 119 9.49 -10.22 -3.28
CA LYS A 119 8.48 -10.84 -2.44
C LYS A 119 7.16 -10.09 -2.47
N VAL A 120 6.09 -10.78 -2.86
CA VAL A 120 4.72 -10.24 -2.90
C VAL A 120 3.75 -11.22 -2.25
N ILE A 121 3.07 -10.76 -1.20
CA ILE A 121 2.01 -11.49 -0.50
C ILE A 121 0.72 -10.69 -0.57
N LEU A 122 -0.30 -11.24 -1.23
CA LEU A 122 -1.62 -10.66 -1.39
C LEU A 122 -2.66 -11.64 -0.86
N GLU A 123 -3.25 -11.35 0.30
CA GLU A 123 -4.19 -12.26 0.94
C GLU A 123 -5.46 -11.55 1.40
N ASN A 124 -6.62 -12.15 1.14
CA ASN A 124 -7.92 -11.65 1.60
C ASN A 124 -8.19 -10.21 1.17
N LEU A 125 -8.17 -9.95 -0.14
CA LEU A 125 -8.44 -8.66 -0.77
C LEU A 125 -9.70 -8.73 -1.67
N PRO A 126 -10.90 -8.95 -1.09
CA PRO A 126 -12.13 -9.27 -1.82
C PRO A 126 -12.71 -8.12 -2.67
N SER A 127 -12.21 -6.89 -2.51
CA SER A 127 -12.69 -5.70 -3.23
C SER A 127 -11.87 -5.34 -4.46
N ILE A 128 -10.63 -5.84 -4.59
CA ILE A 128 -9.83 -5.70 -5.82
C ILE A 128 -10.52 -6.46 -6.95
N SER A 129 -10.88 -5.76 -8.02
CA SER A 129 -11.77 -6.31 -9.06
C SER A 129 -11.24 -6.23 -10.48
N SER A 130 -10.04 -5.71 -10.68
CA SER A 130 -9.45 -5.59 -12.01
C SER A 130 -8.22 -6.49 -12.12
N SER A 131 -7.02 -5.97 -11.89
CA SER A 131 -5.78 -6.66 -12.17
C SER A 131 -4.74 -6.55 -11.06
N VAL A 132 -3.86 -7.55 -11.00
CA VAL A 132 -2.60 -7.50 -10.26
C VAL A 132 -1.48 -7.43 -11.29
N ARG A 133 -0.68 -6.37 -11.28
CA ARG A 133 0.40 -6.14 -12.24
C ARG A 133 1.74 -6.04 -11.52
N LEU A 134 2.57 -7.01 -11.79
CA LEU A 134 3.92 -7.22 -11.28
C LEU A 134 4.90 -7.43 -12.45
N ASP A 135 4.54 -7.00 -13.67
CA ASP A 135 5.43 -7.13 -14.83
C ASP A 135 6.73 -6.35 -14.61
N ARG A 136 7.86 -6.83 -15.12
CA ARG A 136 9.18 -6.23 -14.98
C ARG A 136 9.62 -6.08 -13.52
N CYS A 137 9.34 -7.10 -12.71
CA CYS A 137 9.81 -7.27 -11.33
C CYS A 137 10.71 -8.52 -11.23
N ALA A 138 11.39 -8.71 -10.10
CA ALA A 138 12.27 -9.85 -9.84
C ALA A 138 11.62 -10.87 -8.87
N ILE A 139 10.35 -11.22 -9.10
CA ILE A 139 9.53 -12.00 -8.15
C ILE A 139 10.11 -13.41 -7.93
N GLU A 140 10.49 -13.69 -6.69
CA GLU A 140 10.97 -15.00 -6.20
C GLU A 140 9.93 -15.67 -5.30
N GLU A 141 9.18 -14.88 -4.53
CA GLU A 141 8.11 -15.34 -3.65
C GLU A 141 6.80 -14.62 -3.99
N LEU A 142 5.80 -15.39 -4.43
CA LEU A 142 4.47 -14.88 -4.74
C LEU A 142 3.40 -15.70 -4.02
N VAL A 143 2.61 -15.02 -3.19
CA VAL A 143 1.40 -15.60 -2.57
C VAL A 143 0.21 -14.75 -3.00
N ILE A 144 -0.77 -15.38 -3.66
CA ILE A 144 -2.06 -14.77 -3.98
C ILE A 144 -3.16 -15.70 -3.46
N ASN A 145 -3.93 -15.21 -2.49
CA ASN A 145 -4.98 -15.99 -1.84
C ASN A 145 -6.22 -15.13 -1.59
N ASN A 146 -7.40 -15.60 -1.97
CA ASN A 146 -8.67 -14.89 -1.76
C ASN A 146 -8.71 -13.47 -2.38
N LEU A 147 -8.51 -13.40 -3.69
CA LEU A 147 -8.75 -12.22 -4.55
C LEU A 147 -9.89 -12.52 -5.56
N PRO A 148 -11.10 -12.82 -5.09
CA PRO A 148 -12.16 -13.47 -5.89
C PRO A 148 -12.68 -12.68 -7.10
N LYS A 149 -12.42 -11.37 -7.18
CA LYS A 149 -12.88 -10.51 -8.28
C LYS A 149 -11.76 -10.13 -9.26
N VAL A 150 -10.50 -10.50 -8.99
CA VAL A 150 -9.39 -10.21 -9.91
C VAL A 150 -9.57 -11.01 -11.18
N SER A 151 -9.50 -10.34 -12.32
CA SER A 151 -9.67 -10.94 -13.65
C SER A 151 -8.33 -11.18 -14.37
N MET A 152 -7.25 -10.54 -13.94
CA MET A 152 -5.93 -10.66 -14.56
C MET A 152 -4.81 -10.57 -13.52
N VAL A 153 -3.82 -11.44 -13.64
CA VAL A 153 -2.53 -11.34 -12.92
C VAL A 153 -1.42 -11.34 -13.97
N ASN A 154 -0.61 -10.29 -14.01
CA ASN A 154 0.55 -10.17 -14.92
C ASN A 154 1.84 -10.13 -14.10
N ILE A 155 2.77 -11.04 -14.39
CA ILE A 155 4.08 -11.19 -13.71
C ILE A 155 5.25 -11.23 -14.71
N SER A 156 5.01 -10.87 -15.98
CA SER A 156 5.97 -11.04 -17.09
C SER A 156 7.20 -10.14 -17.05
#